data_AF-A0AAP0B803-F1
#
_entry.id   AF-A0AAP0B803-F1
#
_cell.length_a   1.000
_cell.length_b   1.000
_cell.length_c   1.000
_cell.angle_alpha   90.00
_cell.angle_beta   90.00
_cell.angle_gamma   90.00
#
_symmetry.space_group_name_H-M   'P 1'
#
loop_
_entity.id
_entity.type
_entity.pdbx_description
1 polymer ?
#
loop_
_entity_poly.entity_id
_entity_poly.type
_entity_poly.pdbx_seq_one_letter_code
_entity_poly.pdbx_strand_id
1 'polypeptide(L)' 'MSIPPGFVLSGFERKVYKLNKALYGLKQSPGAWTGIFHMVMISFGYTHSNVDHILFI' A
#
# COMPACT_ATOMS: atom_id res chain seq x y z
N MET A 1 10.41 -15.77 -8.94
CA MET A 1 9.19 -15.41 -9.69
C MET A 1 8.47 -16.70 -10.03
N SER A 2 7.36 -16.97 -9.36
CA SER A 2 6.27 -17.85 -9.81
C SER A 2 5.10 -17.70 -8.84
N ILE A 3 3.87 -18.19 -9.07
CA ILE A 3 2.98 -18.03 -10.23
C ILE A 3 1.56 -17.72 -9.64
N PRO A 4 0.70 -16.92 -10.33
CA PRO A 4 -0.66 -16.50 -9.89
C PRO A 4 -1.75 -17.61 -10.05
N PRO A 5 -3.05 -17.35 -9.79
CA PRO A 5 -4.06 -18.41 -9.61
C PRO A 5 -4.21 -19.35 -10.83
N GLY A 6 -4.24 -20.67 -10.54
CA GLY A 6 -3.90 -21.78 -11.45
C GLY A 6 -2.74 -22.66 -10.92
N PHE A 7 -2.08 -22.20 -9.86
CA PHE A 7 -0.89 -22.84 -9.30
C PHE A 7 -1.23 -23.84 -8.18
N VAL A 8 -1.33 -25.13 -8.55
CA VAL A 8 -1.35 -26.25 -7.61
C VAL A 8 -0.04 -27.01 -7.76
N LEU A 9 0.89 -26.81 -6.83
CA LEU A 9 2.07 -27.67 -6.67
C LEU A 9 1.89 -28.49 -5.39
N SER A 10 1.83 -29.82 -5.54
CA SER A 10 1.73 -30.74 -4.43
C SER A 10 2.89 -30.50 -3.44
N GLY A 11 2.57 -30.36 -2.15
CA GLY A 11 3.54 -30.07 -1.09
C GLY A 11 3.78 -28.58 -0.76
N PHE A 12 3.16 -27.65 -1.49
CA PHE A 12 3.24 -26.20 -1.21
C PHE A 12 1.93 -25.60 -0.64
N GLU A 13 0.98 -26.45 -0.26
CA GLU A 13 -0.39 -26.09 0.15
C GLU A 13 -0.47 -25.09 1.32
N ARG A 14 0.58 -24.98 2.14
CA ARG A 14 0.64 -24.05 3.28
C ARG A 14 1.51 -22.80 3.04
N LYS A 15 2.09 -22.63 1.85
CA LYS A 15 2.95 -21.46 1.56
C LYS A 15 2.14 -20.35 0.92
N VAL A 16 2.31 -19.14 1.42
CA VAL A 16 1.72 -17.91 0.89
C VAL A 16 2.82 -16.93 0.49
N TYR A 17 2.57 -16.09 -0.52
CA TYR A 17 3.52 -15.05 -0.92
C TYR A 17 3.51 -13.90 0.08
N LYS A 18 4.70 -13.48 0.54
CA LYS A 18 4.86 -12.25 1.32
C LYS A 18 4.84 -11.04 0.38
N LEU A 19 3.89 -10.14 0.58
CA LEU A 19 3.86 -8.86 -0.14
C LEU A 19 4.99 -7.94 0.38
N ASN A 20 5.86 -7.50 -0.52
CA ASN A 20 6.90 -6.50 -0.21
C ASN A 20 6.43 -5.06 -0.44
N LYS A 21 5.33 -4.88 -1.19
CA LYS A 21 4.66 -3.60 -1.45
C LYS A 21 3.15 -3.81 -1.37
N ALA A 22 2.40 -2.75 -1.04
CA ALA A 22 0.96 -2.80 -1.04
C ALA A 22 0.43 -3.13 -2.44
N LEU A 23 -0.48 -4.09 -2.54
CA LEU A 23 -1.16 -4.42 -3.78
C LEU A 23 -2.26 -3.39 -4.03
N TYR A 24 -2.35 -2.83 -5.24
CA TYR A 24 -3.47 -1.96 -5.61
C TYR A 24 -4.80 -2.70 -5.39
N GLY A 25 -5.78 -2.02 -4.78
CA GLY A 25 -7.09 -2.61 -4.47
C GLY A 25 -7.16 -3.40 -3.16
N LEU A 26 -6.03 -3.63 -2.47
CA LEU A 26 -6.09 -4.14 -1.10
C LEU A 26 -6.62 -3.03 -0.16
N LYS A 27 -7.51 -3.34 0.78
CA LYS A 27 -8.03 -2.37 1.77
C LYS A 27 -6.93 -1.67 2.58
N GLN A 28 -5.75 -2.28 2.68
CA GLN A 28 -4.57 -1.69 3.34
C GLN A 28 -3.73 -0.77 2.44
N SER A 29 -3.95 -0.79 1.12
CA SER A 29 -3.23 0.05 0.16
C SER A 29 -3.47 1.54 0.41
N PRO A 30 -4.71 2.02 0.61
CA PRO A 30 -4.95 3.45 0.88
C PRO A 30 -4.19 3.96 2.11
N GLY A 31 -4.23 3.24 3.24
CA GLY A 31 -3.57 3.68 4.48
C GLY A 31 -2.05 3.82 4.37
N ALA A 32 -1.39 2.89 3.65
CA ALA A 32 0.05 2.98 3.42
C ALA A 32 0.40 4.16 2.51
N TRP A 33 -0.40 4.42 1.48
CA TRP A 33 -0.20 5.53 0.56
C TRP A 33 -0.50 6.89 1.19
N THR A 34 -1.51 7.00 2.06
CA THR A 34 -1.81 8.25 2.79
C THR A 34 -0.63 8.68 3.67
N GLY A 35 0.01 7.75 4.38
CA GLY A 35 1.17 8.06 5.22
C GLY A 35 2.39 8.52 4.42
N ILE A 36 2.71 7.83 3.31
CA ILE A 36 3.79 8.21 2.40
C ILE A 36 3.50 9.59 1.79
N PHE A 37 2.27 9.81 1.32
CA PHE A 37 1.86 11.08 0.74
C PHE A 37 1.99 12.24 1.74
N HIS A 38 1.51 12.05 2.97
CA HIS A 38 1.62 13.06 4.03
C HIS A 38 3.08 13.42 4.34
N MET A 39 3.96 12.42 4.47
CA MET A 39 5.40 12.65 4.69
C MET A 39 6.03 13.44 3.53
N VAL A 40 5.67 13.11 2.29
CA VAL A 40 6.17 13.80 1.10
C VAL A 40 5.69 15.25 1.06
N MET A 41 4.41 15.51 1.30
CA MET A 41 3.85 16.87 1.29
C MET A 41 4.50 17.77 2.34
N ILE A 42 4.74 17.26 3.56
CA ILE A 42 5.47 17.99 4.60
C ILE A 42 6.92 18.27 4.17
N SER A 43 7.59 17.30 3.53
CA SER A 43 8.97 17.50 3.05
C SER A 43 9.08 18.59 1.98
N PHE A 44 8.01 18.84 1.23
CA PHE A 44 7.90 19.94 0.27
C PHE A 44 7.50 21.27 0.90
N GLY A 45 7.24 21.32 2.21
CA GLY A 45 6.88 22.55 2.93
C GLY A 45 5.38 22.84 2.97
N TYR A 46 4.54 21.91 2.52
CA TYR A 46 3.09 22.06 2.64
C TYR A 46 2.62 21.74 4.07
N THR A 47 1.55 22.42 4.47
CA THR A 47 0.87 22.22 5.74
C THR A 47 -0.46 21.52 5.53
N HIS A 48 -0.83 20.66 6.47
CA HIS A 48 -2.10 19.94 6.40
C HIS A 48 -3.28 20.89 6.69
N SER A 49 -4.34 20.81 5.89
CA SER A 49 -5.54 21.63 6.09
C SER A 49 -6.37 21.11 7.25
N ASN A 50 -6.75 22.01 8.16
CA ASN A 50 -7.67 21.67 9.27
C ASN A 50 -9.11 21.41 8.81
N VAL A 51 -9.46 21.76 7.56
CA VAL A 51 -10.83 21.60 7.03
C VAL A 51 -11.00 20.27 6.31
N ASP A 52 -9.95 19.78 5.65
CA ASP A 52 -9.99 18.54 4.90
C ASP A 52 -8.71 17.72 5.08
N HIS A 53 -8.88 16.49 5.54
CA HIS A 53 -7.85 15.47 5.74
C HIS A 53 -7.01 15.11 4.50
N ILE A 54 -7.45 15.45 3.29
CA ILE A 54 -6.73 15.15 2.04
C ILE A 54 -6.04 16.40 1.47
N LEU A 55 -6.38 17.60 1.98
CA LEU A 55 -5.90 18.87 1.45
C LEU A 55 -4.63 19.35 2.17
N PHE A 56 -3.68 19.85 1.39
CA PHE A 56 -2.43 20.45 1.86
C PHE A 56 -2.24 21.82 1.20
N ILE A 57 -1.80 22.82 1.99
CA ILE A 57 -1.72 24.25 1.63
C ILE A 57 -0.34 24.78 2.00
#